data_AF-A0A9X8ZZD9-F1
#
_entry.id   AF-A0A9X8ZZD9-F1
#
_cell.length_a   1.000
_cell.length_b   1.000
_cell.length_c   1.000
_cell.angle_alpha   90.00
_cell.angle_beta   90.00
_cell.angle_gamma   90.00
#
_symmetry.space_group_name_H-M   'P 1'
#
loop_
_entity.id
_entity.type
_entity.pdbx_description
1 polymer ?
#
loop_
_entity_poly.entity_id
_entity_poly.type
_entity_poly.pdbx_seq_one_letter_code
_entity_poly.pdbx_strand_id
1 'polypeptide(L)'
;LMSNWREKGYFLSEEPLNDVGTLTQPVLIILGKQDSICGYKDHFFLLEKFPNATFSILDGAGHMLQIEKRKIVQELIKDWLIRSNSVCKSSK
;
A
#
# COMPACT_ATOMS: atom_id res chain seq x y z
N LEU A 1 -23.25 -14.23 -17.47
CA LEU A 1 -22.88 -12.79 -17.51
C LEU A 1 -23.92 -11.96 -16.74
N MET A 2 -24.12 -12.23 -15.45
CA MET A 2 -25.07 -11.47 -14.61
C MET A 2 -24.46 -11.30 -13.22
N SER A 3 -23.52 -10.36 -13.08
CA SER A 3 -23.12 -9.86 -11.77
C SER A 3 -23.96 -8.62 -11.46
N ASN A 4 -24.59 -8.56 -10.28
CA ASN A 4 -25.39 -7.42 -9.81
C ASN A 4 -24.51 -6.26 -9.30
N TRP A 5 -23.36 -6.01 -9.93
CA TRP A 5 -22.39 -4.99 -9.50
C TRP A 5 -22.96 -3.58 -9.51
N ARG A 6 -24.01 -3.32 -10.31
CA ARG A 6 -24.73 -2.03 -10.30
C ARG A 6 -25.52 -1.79 -9.02
N GLU A 7 -25.99 -2.86 -8.38
CA GLU A 7 -26.77 -2.79 -7.13
C GLU A 7 -25.85 -2.92 -5.90
N LYS A 8 -24.83 -3.77 -6.00
CA LYS A 8 -23.95 -4.13 -4.87
C LYS A 8 -22.57 -3.45 -4.92
N GLY A 9 -22.26 -2.69 -5.96
CA GLY A 9 -20.93 -2.12 -6.16
C GLY A 9 -19.86 -3.16 -6.50
N TYR A 10 -18.59 -2.76 -6.41
CA TYR A 10 -17.40 -3.59 -6.64
C TYR A 10 -16.74 -4.04 -5.33
N PHE A 11 -17.49 -4.08 -4.24
CA PHE A 11 -16.95 -4.50 -2.94
C PHE A 11 -16.57 -5.98 -2.96
N LEU A 12 -15.50 -6.30 -2.25
CA LEU A 12 -15.13 -7.68 -1.99
C LEU A 12 -16.14 -8.28 -1.00
N SER A 13 -16.42 -9.58 -1.15
CA SER A 13 -17.30 -10.28 -0.20
C SER A 13 -16.70 -10.33 1.21
N GLU A 14 -15.38 -10.23 1.31
CA GLU A 14 -14.62 -10.19 2.55
C GLU A 14 -13.50 -9.15 2.41
N GLU A 15 -13.28 -8.35 3.44
CA GLU A 15 -12.20 -7.37 3.43
C GLU A 15 -10.83 -8.07 3.57
N PRO A 16 -9.83 -7.68 2.76
CA PRO A 16 -8.51 -8.26 2.85
C PRO A 16 -7.90 -7.98 4.22
N LEU A 17 -7.19 -8.97 4.77
CA LEU A 17 -6.49 -8.90 6.06
C LEU A 17 -7.40 -8.84 7.30
N ASN A 18 -8.71 -9.10 7.18
CA ASN A 18 -9.61 -9.18 8.32
C ASN A 18 -9.13 -10.18 9.39
N ASP A 19 -8.80 -11.40 8.98
CA ASP A 19 -8.39 -12.48 9.88
C ASP A 19 -6.88 -12.50 10.19
N VAL A 20 -6.14 -11.54 9.61
CA VAL A 20 -4.69 -11.43 9.81
C VAL A 20 -4.42 -10.49 10.99
N GLY A 21 -3.65 -10.97 11.96
CA GLY A 21 -3.15 -10.17 13.07
C GLY A 21 -2.14 -9.11 12.61
N THR A 22 -1.49 -8.43 13.55
CA THR A 22 -0.46 -7.44 13.23
C THR A 22 0.79 -8.11 12.64
N LEU A 23 1.33 -7.55 11.56
CA LEU A 23 2.49 -8.02 10.85
C LEU A 23 3.67 -7.05 11.03
N THR A 24 4.75 -7.52 11.64
CA THR A 24 5.90 -6.69 12.03
C THR A 24 6.99 -6.61 10.97
N GLN A 25 6.81 -7.27 9.82
CA GLN A 25 7.74 -7.17 8.69
C GLN A 25 7.79 -5.72 8.18
N PRO A 26 8.96 -5.26 7.69
CA PRO A 26 9.07 -3.95 7.07
C PRO A 26 8.19 -3.89 5.81
N VAL A 27 7.27 -2.94 5.75
CA VAL A 27 6.36 -2.75 4.61
C VAL A 27 6.49 -1.34 4.06
N LEU A 28 6.36 -1.19 2.75
CA LEU A 28 6.29 0.11 2.09
C LEU A 28 4.95 0.22 1.36
N ILE A 29 4.18 1.26 1.71
CA ILE A 29 2.89 1.59 1.10
C ILE A 29 3.03 2.95 0.42
N ILE A 30 2.87 2.99 -0.89
CA ILE A 30 2.98 4.21 -1.71
C ILE A 30 1.63 4.45 -2.39
N LEU A 31 1.05 5.63 -2.20
CA LEU A 31 -0.28 5.97 -2.71
C LEU A 31 -0.24 7.32 -3.44
N GLY A 32 -0.99 7.43 -4.53
CA GLY A 32 -1.20 8.70 -5.22
C GLY A 32 -2.30 9.52 -4.55
N LYS A 33 -2.05 10.79 -4.23
CA LYS A 33 -3.06 11.66 -3.60
C LYS A 33 -4.25 11.95 -4.53
N GLN A 34 -4.01 11.91 -5.84
CA GLN A 34 -5.02 12.10 -6.90
C GLN A 34 -5.48 10.77 -7.51
N ASP A 35 -5.25 9.62 -6.85
CA ASP A 35 -5.78 8.35 -7.32
C ASP A 35 -7.31 8.32 -7.18
N SER A 36 -7.99 8.48 -8.31
CA SER A 36 -9.45 8.46 -8.40
C SER A 36 -10.03 7.06 -8.61
N ILE A 37 -9.21 6.02 -8.73
CA ILE A 37 -9.64 4.64 -8.93
C ILE A 37 -9.79 3.95 -7.58
N CYS A 38 -8.74 3.98 -6.74
CA CYS A 38 -8.71 3.26 -5.47
C CYS A 38 -8.75 4.18 -4.23
N GLY A 39 -8.46 5.48 -4.35
CA GLY A 39 -8.46 6.42 -3.23
C GLY A 39 -7.39 6.17 -2.16
N TYR A 40 -6.53 7.15 -1.87
CA TYR A 40 -5.45 6.93 -0.89
C TYR A 40 -5.93 6.73 0.56
N LYS A 41 -7.11 7.25 0.92
CA LYS A 41 -7.63 7.18 2.31
C LYS A 41 -8.13 5.78 2.68
N ASP A 42 -8.59 5.02 1.69
CA ASP A 42 -9.15 3.68 1.86
C ASP A 42 -8.11 2.69 2.42
N HIS A 43 -6.83 3.06 2.36
CA HIS A 43 -5.69 2.25 2.77
C HIS A 43 -5.20 2.57 4.19
N PHE A 44 -5.81 3.52 4.91
CA PHE A 44 -5.31 3.94 6.25
C PHE A 44 -5.35 2.83 7.30
N PHE A 45 -6.29 1.88 7.18
CA PHE A 45 -6.37 0.72 8.09
C PHE A 45 -5.09 -0.14 8.07
N LEU A 46 -4.30 -0.07 6.98
CA LEU A 46 -3.03 -0.81 6.88
C LEU A 46 -2.00 -0.32 7.91
N LEU A 47 -2.08 0.92 8.38
CA LEU A 47 -1.20 1.43 9.43
C LEU A 47 -1.37 0.67 10.76
N GLU A 48 -2.58 0.20 11.04
CA GLU A 48 -2.87 -0.60 12.24
C GLU A 48 -2.37 -2.05 12.08
N LYS A 49 -2.46 -2.60 10.86
CA LYS A 49 -1.99 -3.96 10.56
C LYS A 49 -0.48 -4.07 10.47
N PHE A 50 0.21 -3.01 10.04
CA PHE A 50 1.65 -3.00 9.79
C PHE A 50 2.36 -1.91 10.61
N PRO A 51 2.65 -2.15 11.91
CA PRO A 51 3.27 -1.14 12.78
C PRO A 51 4.64 -0.64 12.30
N ASN A 52 5.36 -1.44 11.49
CA ASN A 52 6.67 -1.09 10.94
C ASN A 52 6.59 -0.59 9.48
N ALA A 53 5.41 -0.22 9.00
CA ALA A 53 5.22 0.27 7.64
C ALA A 53 5.74 1.71 7.47
N THR A 54 6.28 1.97 6.28
CA THR A 54 6.43 3.32 5.75
C THR A 54 5.25 3.63 4.86
N PHE A 55 4.52 4.68 5.16
CA PHE A 55 3.32 5.10 4.43
C PHE A 55 3.57 6.44 3.75
N SER A 56 3.53 6.47 2.42
CA SER A 56 3.86 7.65 1.62
C SER A 56 2.71 8.02 0.67
N ILE A 57 2.18 9.23 0.82
CA ILE A 57 1.16 9.79 -0.06
C ILE A 57 1.83 10.82 -0.98
N LEU A 58 1.84 10.56 -2.28
CA LEU A 58 2.50 11.40 -3.27
C LEU A 58 1.53 12.41 -3.88
N ASP A 59 1.80 13.70 -3.68
CA ASP A 59 1.04 14.76 -4.35
C ASP A 59 1.47 14.95 -5.81
N GLY A 60 0.49 15.21 -6.67
CA GLY A 60 0.62 15.22 -8.13
C GLY A 60 0.78 13.82 -8.74
N ALA A 61 0.28 12.77 -8.07
CA ALA A 61 0.27 11.40 -8.56
C ALA A 61 -1.11 10.77 -8.37
N GLY A 62 -1.57 10.07 -9.40
CA GLY A 62 -2.78 9.26 -9.40
C GLY A 62 -2.46 7.77 -9.28
N HIS A 63 -3.23 6.95 -9.99
CA HIS A 63 -3.13 5.49 -9.91
C HIS A 63 -1.80 4.96 -10.48
N MET A 64 -1.25 5.62 -11.51
CA MET A 64 -0.01 5.20 -12.18
C MET A 64 1.24 5.90 -11.61
N LEU A 65 1.31 6.02 -10.28
CA LEU A 65 2.35 6.76 -9.56
C LEU A 65 3.79 6.34 -9.90
N GLN A 66 4.01 5.08 -10.31
CA GLN A 66 5.30 4.55 -10.73
C GLN A 66 5.79 5.14 -12.06
N ILE A 67 4.86 5.63 -12.90
CA ILE A 67 5.17 6.35 -14.14
C ILE A 67 5.27 7.84 -13.85
N GLU A 68 4.29 8.41 -13.14
CA GLU A 68 4.15 9.86 -12.91
C GLU A 68 5.23 10.42 -11.98
N LYS A 69 5.63 9.66 -10.95
CA LYS A 69 6.64 10.04 -9.95
C LYS A 69 7.77 9.02 -9.89
N ARG A 70 8.17 8.45 -11.03
CA ARG A 70 9.17 7.38 -11.16
C ARG A 70 10.39 7.52 -10.23
N LYS A 71 11.03 8.69 -10.22
CA LYS A 71 12.22 8.94 -9.39
C LYS A 71 11.92 8.78 -7.90
N ILE A 72 10.83 9.37 -7.40
CA ILE A 72 10.46 9.29 -5.98
C ILE A 72 10.14 7.85 -5.60
N VAL A 73 9.36 7.16 -6.42
CA VAL A 73 9.00 5.75 -6.20
C VAL A 73 10.25 4.86 -6.14
N GLN A 74 11.21 5.07 -7.04
CA GLN A 74 12.47 4.35 -7.03
C GLN A 74 13.28 4.59 -5.75
N GLU A 75 13.38 5.83 -5.28
CA GLU A 75 14.11 6.13 -4.03
C GLU A 75 13.42 5.55 -2.79
N LEU A 76 12.08 5.58 -2.73
CA LEU A 76 11.32 4.92 -1.66
C LEU A 76 11.56 3.41 -1.62
N ILE A 77 11.55 2.75 -2.78
CA ILE A 77 11.82 1.30 -2.88
C ILE A 77 13.26 0.99 -2.47
N LYS A 78 14.25 1.78 -2.91
CA LYS A 78 15.65 1.60 -2.52
C LYS A 78 15.84 1.71 -1.00
N ASP A 79 15.28 2.74 -0.37
CA ASP A 79 15.32 2.90 1.09
C ASP A 79 14.72 1.67 1.80
N TRP A 80 13.53 1.26 1.38
CA TRP A 80 12.87 0.10 1.96
C TRP A 80 13.67 -1.20 1.81
N LEU A 81 14.31 -1.43 0.64
CA LEU A 81 15.17 -2.59 0.43
C LEU A 81 16.39 -2.59 1.36
N ILE A 82 17.02 -1.43 1.55
CA ILE A 82 18.18 -1.28 2.46
C ILE A 82 17.76 -1.61 3.89
N ARG A 83 16.65 -1.04 4.37
CA ARG A 83 16.14 -1.31 5.71
C ARG A 83 15.75 -2.78 5.88
N SER A 84 15.05 -3.35 4.91
CA SER A 84 14.61 -4.75 4.96
C SER A 84 15.79 -5.74 4.99
N ASN A 85 16.83 -5.47 4.22
CA ASN A 85 18.05 -6.29 4.24
C ASN A 85 18.86 -6.14 5.54
N SER A 86 18.86 -4.96 6.15
CA SER A 86 19.54 -4.74 7.44
C SER A 86 18.88 -5.54 8.58
N VAL A 87 17.56 -5.62 8.60
CA VAL A 87 16.80 -6.44 9.58
C VAL A 87 17.14 -7.92 9.44
N CYS A 88 17.24 -8.46 8.23
CA CYS A 88 17.60 -9.87 8.01
C CYS A 88 19.03 -10.23 8.42
N LYS A 89 19.96 -9.26 8.50
CA LYS A 89 21.34 -9.52 8.94
C LYS A 89 21.51 -9.56 10.46
N SER A 90 20.60 -8.95 11.22
CA SER A 90 20.67 -8.92 12.68
C SER A 90 20.07 -10.16 13.36
N SER A 91 19.35 -11.00 12.61
CA SER A 91 18.74 -12.26 13.10
C SER A 91 19.52 -13.52 12.71
N LYS A 92 20.82 -13.38 12.42
CA LYS A 92 21.75 -14.49 12.22
C LYS A 92 22.85 -14.46 13.28
#